data_AF-A0A917EKJ8-F1
#
_entry.id   AF-A0A917EKJ8-F1
#
_cell.length_a   1.000
_cell.length_b   1.000
_cell.length_c   1.000
_cell.angle_alpha   90.00
_cell.angle_beta   90.00
_cell.angle_gamma   90.00
#
_symmetry.space_group_name_H-M   'P 1'
#
loop_
_entity.id
_entity.type
_entity.pdbx_description
1 polymer ?
#
loop_
_entity_poly.entity_id
_entity_poly.type
_entity_poly.pdbx_seq_one_letter_code
_entity_poly.pdbx_strand_id
1 'polypeptide(L)'
;MAKTIRSSGHEALRDALIAARKAAGLTQAELALRLRCHQSFVARLESGERRVDVVELIVLARALQIDAVTLLAAAEAATELDHRI
;
A
#
# COMPACT_ATOMS: atom_id res chain seq x y z
N MET A 1 -6.26 21.38 -6.37
CA MET A 1 -6.51 20.19 -5.54
C MET A 1 -5.32 19.28 -5.72
N ALA A 2 -4.50 19.11 -4.69
CA ALA A 2 -3.30 18.32 -4.82
C ALA A 2 -3.69 16.84 -4.99
N LYS A 3 -3.21 16.22 -6.06
CA LYS A 3 -3.50 14.82 -6.35
C LYS A 3 -2.55 13.97 -5.52
N THR A 4 -3.04 13.36 -4.45
CA THR A 4 -2.23 12.41 -3.66
C THR A 4 -1.96 11.10 -4.42
N ILE A 5 -2.76 10.75 -5.44
CA ILE A 5 -2.47 9.61 -6.32
C ILE A 5 -1.23 9.94 -7.15
N ARG A 6 -0.24 9.05 -7.14
CA ARG A 6 1.09 9.22 -7.76
C ARG A 6 1.92 10.36 -7.16
N SER A 7 1.60 10.79 -5.94
CA SER A 7 2.53 11.58 -5.12
C SER A 7 3.65 10.67 -4.59
N SER A 8 4.80 11.26 -4.26
CA SER A 8 5.94 10.52 -3.69
C SER A 8 5.57 9.63 -2.49
N GLY A 9 4.74 10.13 -1.56
CA GLY A 9 4.24 9.35 -0.43
C GLY A 9 3.34 8.17 -0.84
N HIS A 10 2.49 8.36 -1.86
CA HIS A 10 1.64 7.28 -2.39
C HIS A 10 2.44 6.21 -3.12
N GLU A 11 3.45 6.61 -3.89
CA GLU A 11 4.35 5.69 -4.58
C GLU A 11 5.20 4.89 -3.59
N ALA A 12 5.74 5.54 -2.56
CA ALA A 12 6.49 4.86 -1.51
C ALA A 12 5.64 3.85 -0.74
N LEU A 13 4.39 4.18 -0.41
CA LEU A 13 3.46 3.24 0.21
C LEU A 13 3.18 2.03 -0.67
N ARG A 14 2.89 2.26 -1.96
CA ARG A 14 2.66 1.22 -2.97
C ARG A 14 3.87 0.29 -3.05
N ASP A 15 5.07 0.85 -3.15
CA ASP A 15 6.29 0.08 -3.32
C ASP A 15 6.64 -0.74 -2.06
N ALA A 16 6.40 -0.17 -0.87
CA ALA A 16 6.52 -0.88 0.40
C ALA A 16 5.55 -2.07 0.50
N LEU A 17 4.31 -1.90 0.06
CA LEU A 17 3.31 -2.98 0.01
C LEU A 17 3.72 -4.09 -0.97
N ILE A 18 4.21 -3.74 -2.17
CA ILE A 18 4.73 -4.69 -3.16
C ILE A 18 5.92 -5.47 -2.57
N ALA A 19 6.86 -4.77 -1.94
CA ALA A 19 8.04 -5.38 -1.33
C ALA A 19 7.64 -6.35 -0.21
N ALA A 20 6.74 -5.94 0.68
CA ALA A 20 6.22 -6.79 1.75
C ALA A 20 5.50 -8.04 1.21
N ARG A 21 4.67 -7.91 0.17
CA ARG A 21 4.04 -9.06 -0.48
C ARG A 21 5.07 -10.04 -1.05
N LYS A 22 6.06 -9.52 -1.77
CA LYS A 22 7.14 -10.34 -2.36
C LYS A 22 7.96 -11.03 -1.28
N ALA A 23 8.28 -10.35 -0.19
CA ALA A 23 9.01 -10.93 0.95
C ALA A 23 8.20 -12.04 1.64
N ALA A 24 6.87 -11.92 1.67
CA ALA A 24 5.97 -12.97 2.13
C ALA A 24 5.80 -14.14 1.14
N GLY A 25 6.43 -14.08 -0.05
CA GLY A 25 6.35 -15.13 -1.06
C GLY A 25 4.98 -15.24 -1.74
N LEU A 26 4.12 -14.22 -1.62
CA LEU A 26 2.74 -14.27 -2.11
C LEU A 26 2.64 -13.68 -3.52
N THR A 27 1.81 -14.27 -4.38
CA THR A 27 1.27 -13.65 -5.59
C THR A 27 0.18 -12.62 -5.23
N GLN A 28 -0.20 -11.78 -6.19
CA GLN A 28 -1.33 -10.86 -6.01
C GLN A 28 -2.65 -11.61 -5.74
N ALA A 29 -2.85 -12.76 -6.39
CA ALA A 29 -4.04 -13.58 -6.21
C ALA A 29 -4.10 -14.21 -4.81
N GLU A 30 -2.98 -14.69 -4.29
CA GLU A 30 -2.90 -15.25 -2.93
C GLU A 30 -3.11 -14.17 -1.86
N LEU A 31 -2.53 -12.99 -2.04
CA LEU A 31 -2.80 -11.86 -1.15
C LEU A 31 -4.29 -11.48 -1.18
N ALA A 32 -4.89 -11.42 -2.36
CA ALA A 32 -6.32 -11.12 -2.50
C ALA A 32 -7.21 -12.18 -1.81
N LEU A 33 -6.85 -13.46 -1.95
CA LEU A 33 -7.52 -14.55 -1.25
C LEU A 33 -7.43 -14.37 0.27
N ARG A 34 -6.25 -14.04 0.79
CA ARG A 34 -6.02 -13.78 2.22
C ARG A 34 -6.82 -12.58 2.74
N LEU A 35 -7.00 -11.56 1.91
CA LEU A 35 -7.79 -10.36 2.19
C LEU A 35 -9.28 -10.54 1.94
N ARG A 36 -9.72 -11.69 1.41
CA ARG A 36 -11.11 -11.95 0.99
C ARG A 36 -11.62 -10.89 0.02
N CYS A 37 -10.77 -10.45 -0.92
CA CYS A 37 -11.11 -9.47 -1.94
C CYS A 37 -10.82 -10.02 -3.35
N HIS A 38 -11.22 -9.28 -4.38
CA HIS A 38 -10.86 -9.60 -5.76
C HIS A 38 -9.37 -9.30 -6.02
N GLN A 39 -8.71 -10.10 -6.87
CA GLN A 39 -7.32 -9.83 -7.27
C GLN A 39 -7.14 -8.45 -7.93
N SER A 40 -8.18 -7.95 -8.62
CA SER A 40 -8.18 -6.60 -9.20
C SER A 40 -8.01 -5.48 -8.17
N PHE A 41 -8.41 -5.70 -6.91
CA PHE A 41 -8.13 -4.79 -5.81
C PHE A 41 -6.62 -4.65 -5.58
N VAL A 42 -5.92 -5.79 -5.45
CA VAL A 42 -4.47 -5.83 -5.25
C VAL A 42 -3.74 -5.30 -6.48
N ALA A 43 -4.18 -5.64 -7.69
CA ALA A 43 -3.59 -5.14 -8.92
C ALA A 43 -3.66 -3.60 -9.03
N ARG A 44 -4.82 -3.00 -8.74
CA ARG A 44 -5.00 -1.54 -8.78
C ARG A 44 -4.26 -0.80 -7.67
N LEU A 45 -4.11 -1.44 -6.52
CA LEU A 45 -3.26 -0.94 -5.44
C LEU A 45 -1.80 -0.93 -5.91
N GLU A 46 -1.30 -2.04 -6.45
CA GLU A 46 0.10 -2.18 -6.89
C GLU A 46 0.42 -1.41 -8.18
N SER A 47 -0.57 -1.07 -9.00
CA SER A 47 -0.40 -0.16 -10.15
C SER A 47 -0.49 1.32 -9.79
N GLY A 48 -0.81 1.65 -8.53
CA GLY A 48 -0.97 3.03 -8.08
C GLY A 48 -2.24 3.71 -8.63
N GLU A 49 -3.22 2.95 -9.08
CA GLU A 49 -4.52 3.47 -9.54
C GLU A 49 -5.52 3.67 -8.40
N ARG A 50 -5.16 3.23 -7.18
CA ARG A 50 -6.03 3.29 -6.00
C ARG A 50 -5.27 3.82 -4.78
N ARG A 51 -5.97 4.62 -3.97
CA ARG A 51 -5.52 5.01 -2.64
C ARG A 51 -5.71 3.84 -1.65
N VAL A 52 -5.01 3.89 -0.54
CA VAL A 52 -5.19 2.99 0.60
C VAL A 52 -5.54 3.89 1.78
N ASP A 53 -6.70 3.66 2.41
CA ASP A 53 -7.01 4.36 3.65
C ASP A 53 -6.29 3.71 4.86
N VAL A 54 -6.34 4.36 6.02
CA VAL A 54 -5.59 3.90 7.21
C VAL A 54 -6.10 2.54 7.74
N VAL A 55 -7.38 2.23 7.58
CA VAL A 55 -7.94 0.95 8.02
C VAL A 55 -7.50 -0.16 7.06
N GLU A 56 -7.52 0.12 5.76
CA GLU A 56 -7.00 -0.79 4.73
C GLU A 56 -5.51 -1.05 4.92
N LEU A 57 -4.71 -0.04 5.27
CA LEU A 57 -3.29 -0.18 5.61
C LEU A 57 -3.09 -1.22 6.72
N ILE A 58 -3.87 -1.13 7.79
CA ILE A 58 -3.80 -2.05 8.94
C ILE A 58 -4.18 -3.47 8.51
N VAL A 59 -5.22 -3.62 7.69
CA VAL A 59 -5.67 -4.93 7.19
C VAL A 59 -4.61 -5.55 6.27
N LEU A 60 -4.01 -4.76 5.38
CA LEU A 60 -2.92 -5.18 4.51
C LEU A 60 -1.69 -5.62 5.31
N ALA A 61 -1.27 -4.81 6.29
CA ALA A 61 -0.14 -5.13 7.16
C ALA A 61 -0.32 -6.47 7.89
N ARG A 62 -1.52 -6.70 8.44
CA ARG A 62 -1.88 -7.98 9.07
C ARG A 62 -1.86 -9.14 8.08
N ALA A 63 -2.38 -8.97 6.88
CA ALA A 63 -2.33 -10.01 5.85
C ALA A 63 -0.89 -10.33 5.43
N LEU A 64 -0.01 -9.33 5.46
CA LEU A 64 1.40 -9.44 5.11
C LEU A 64 2.31 -9.81 6.30
N GLN A 65 1.75 -9.94 7.51
CA GLN A 65 2.48 -10.26 8.74
C GLN A 65 3.60 -9.26 9.06
N ILE A 66 3.35 -7.98 8.84
CA ILE A 66 4.24 -6.87 9.20
C ILE A 66 3.48 -5.82 10.01
N ASP A 67 4.22 -4.90 10.64
CA ASP A 67 3.61 -3.76 11.34
C ASP A 67 3.11 -2.72 10.32
N ALA A 68 1.91 -2.18 10.57
CA ALA A 68 1.36 -1.08 9.78
C ALA A 68 2.21 0.18 9.90
N VAL A 69 2.89 0.37 11.04
CA VAL A 69 3.81 1.49 11.26
C VAL A 69 4.97 1.45 10.27
N THR A 70 5.46 0.26 9.90
CA THR A 70 6.53 0.12 8.89
C THR A 70 6.10 0.63 7.52
N LEU A 71 4.85 0.34 7.11
CA LEU A 71 4.30 0.83 5.85
C LEU A 71 4.03 2.34 5.89
N LEU A 72 3.52 2.83 7.03
CA LEU A 72 3.29 4.25 7.26
C LEU A 72 4.59 5.05 7.21
N ALA A 73 5.65 4.56 7.86
CA ALA A 73 6.96 5.21 7.89
C ALA A 73 7.56 5.39 6.48
N ALA A 74 7.35 4.43 5.58
CA ALA A 74 7.78 4.56 4.18
C ALA A 74 7.03 5.69 3.46
N ALA A 75 5.71 5.80 3.67
CA ALA A 75 4.91 6.87 3.11
C ALA A 75 5.27 8.24 3.70
N GLU A 76 5.44 8.30 5.03
CA GLU A 76 5.80 9.51 5.77
C GLU A 76 7.14 10.06 5.31
N ALA A 77 8.18 9.22 5.25
CA ALA A 77 9.52 9.63 4.83
C ALA A 77 9.57 10.18 3.40
N ALA A 78 8.67 9.72 2.52
CA ALA A 78 8.60 10.18 1.13
C ALA A 78 7.62 11.33 0.91
N THR A 79 6.77 11.66 1.88
CA THR A 79 5.80 12.76 1.74
C THR A 79 6.50 14.09 1.95
N GLU A 80 6.43 14.96 0.94
CA GLU A 80 7.03 16.30 0.98
C GLU A 80 6.40 17.16 2.09
N LEU A 81 7.21 17.97 2.78
CA LEU A 81 6.76 18.84 3.88
C LEU A 81 5.73 19.89 3.44
N ASP A 82 5.79 20.30 2.18
CA ASP A 82 4.89 21.28 1.56
C ASP A 82 3.76 20.63 0.75
N HIS A 83 3.57 19.30 0.87
CA HIS A 83 2.47 18.59 0.22
C HIS A 83 1.11 19.14 0.67
N ARG A 84 0.23 19.44 -0.29
CA ARG A 84 -1.11 20.00 -0.04
C ARG A 84 -2.19 18.92 -0.15
N ILE A 85 -3.38 19.18 0.39
CA ILE A 85 -4.59 18.35 0.23
C ILE A 85 -5.59 19.10 -0.66
#